data_AF-A0A072PFH8-F1
#
_entry.id   AF-A0A072PFH8-F1
#
_cell.length_a   1.000
_cell.length_b   1.000
_cell.length_c   1.000
_cell.angle_alpha   90.00
_cell.angle_beta   90.00
_cell.angle_gamma   90.00
#
_symmetry.space_group_name_H-M   'P 1'
#
loop_
_entity.id
_entity.type
_entity.pdbx_description
1 polymer ?
#
loop_
_entity_poly.entity_id
_entity_poly.type
_entity_poly.pdbx_seq_one_letter_code
_entity_poly.pdbx_strand_id
1 'polypeptide(L)'
;MASSLRRPQTICGELSKAASPRYVCHSCRRNLPRSSSQPSRAVSTFLSSDRSRHSQNSTEVQAHPRAPYATKPFEKYINVQKKQPIQDLKEWGPDKAPAEYEEATTWVGIEILGQERPLGDLDKSTDRFKPFMRHTPGQQVNREYFLAHLYDAIVDVWVCKTLQRNFAELYTTPPNVYARVAAASSGFDVTESGTIAGLQMDTKTLKEAIKQAIKDKKRNSDITDVDIEELMGQLKLDFSDPTTFEILKYFSFISHHRVPDPILSNVWNNDKPLAGFLDLLTRHYVQTASKTVASTLQARQEKALLAAQSDQLADVNNSETEPKPRRKIEPLGPNVMVLSRRETPVDKEKEVGRWKLIEKELIERGLPVLGRR
;
A
#
# COMPACT_ATOMS: atom_id res chain seq x y z
N MET A 1 27.58 5.22 -46.49
CA MET A 1 27.89 4.74 -45.13
C MET A 1 27.92 5.95 -44.21
N ALA A 2 26.79 6.30 -43.59
CA ALA A 2 26.68 7.47 -42.70
C ALA A 2 26.44 6.96 -41.27
N SER A 3 27.43 7.10 -40.40
CA SER A 3 27.36 6.73 -39.00
C SER A 3 26.77 7.89 -38.18
N SER A 4 25.54 7.72 -37.70
CA SER A 4 24.92 8.70 -36.78
C SER A 4 25.41 8.46 -35.35
N LEU A 5 26.32 9.31 -34.87
CA LEU A 5 26.72 9.35 -33.47
C LEU A 5 25.67 10.15 -32.66
N ARG A 6 24.67 9.47 -32.09
CA ARG A 6 23.81 10.06 -31.06
C ARG A 6 24.54 10.00 -29.71
N ARG A 7 25.00 11.15 -29.21
CA ARG A 7 25.45 11.28 -27.82
C ARG A 7 24.24 11.30 -26.88
N PRO A 8 24.23 10.54 -25.78
CA PRO A 8 23.24 10.72 -24.73
C PRO A 8 23.53 12.03 -23.98
N GLN A 9 22.68 13.03 -24.15
CA GLN A 9 22.68 14.20 -23.26
C GLN A 9 21.88 13.85 -22.01
N THR A 10 22.55 13.73 -20.88
CA THR A 10 21.93 13.60 -19.56
C THR A 10 21.58 15.00 -19.04
N ILE A 11 20.29 15.27 -18.87
CA ILE A 11 19.72 16.56 -18.42
C ILE A 11 19.97 16.82 -16.91
N CYS A 12 20.79 16.02 -16.24
CA CYS A 12 20.96 16.08 -14.78
C CYS A 12 21.88 17.23 -14.26
N GLY A 13 22.38 18.12 -15.11
CA GLY A 13 23.36 19.13 -14.71
C GLY A 13 22.80 20.37 -13.99
N GLU A 14 21.55 20.76 -14.26
CA GLU A 14 21.05 22.08 -13.82
C GLU A 14 20.09 22.04 -12.62
N LEU A 15 19.64 20.86 -12.19
CA LEU A 15 18.79 20.73 -10.98
C LEU A 15 19.58 20.60 -9.67
N SER A 16 20.91 20.44 -9.73
CA SER A 16 21.73 20.13 -8.55
C SER A 16 22.13 21.35 -7.70
N LYS A 17 21.79 22.58 -8.10
CA LYS A 17 22.17 23.81 -7.37
C LYS A 17 21.07 24.41 -6.47
N ALA A 18 19.88 23.81 -6.39
CA ALA A 18 18.73 24.41 -5.69
C ALA A 18 18.05 23.53 -4.62
N ALA A 19 18.74 22.53 -4.04
CA ALA A 19 18.13 21.64 -3.06
C ALA A 19 19.01 21.41 -1.82
N SER A 20 19.24 22.47 -1.02
CA SER A 20 19.43 22.25 0.42
C SER A 20 18.04 21.98 1.03
N PRO A 21 17.76 20.79 1.59
CA PRO A 21 16.47 20.52 2.20
C PRO A 21 16.26 21.46 3.40
N ARG A 22 15.24 22.33 3.34
CA ARG A 22 14.86 23.23 4.45
C ARG A 22 14.37 22.47 5.69
N TYR A 23 14.16 21.15 5.59
CA TYR A 23 13.77 20.31 6.70
C TYR A 23 14.61 19.03 6.72
N VAL A 24 15.45 18.92 7.75
CA VAL A 24 16.17 17.69 8.10
C VAL A 24 15.54 17.19 9.40
N CYS A 25 15.13 15.92 9.47
CA CYS A 25 14.56 15.37 10.69
C CYS A 25 15.60 15.38 11.83
N HIS A 26 15.11 15.37 13.07
CA HIS A 26 15.97 15.50 14.26
C HIS A 26 17.08 14.44 14.34
N SER A 27 16.80 13.21 13.92
CA SER A 27 17.80 12.12 13.86
C SER A 27 18.86 12.36 12.79
N CYS A 28 18.48 12.78 11.58
CA CYS A 28 19.45 13.06 10.51
C CYS A 28 20.30 14.30 10.81
N ARG A 29 19.77 15.27 11.57
CA ARG A 29 20.52 16.47 11.99
C ARG A 29 21.67 16.15 12.94
N ARG A 30 21.58 15.07 13.72
CA ARG A 30 22.66 14.64 14.63
C ARG A 30 23.80 13.91 13.92
N ASN A 31 23.54 13.32 12.76
CA ASN A 31 24.51 12.52 12.02
C ASN A 31 25.20 13.30 10.89
N LEU A 32 24.86 14.57 10.67
CA LEU A 32 25.55 15.41 9.72
C LEU A 32 26.88 15.90 10.33
N PRO A 33 28.03 15.62 9.69
CA PRO A 33 29.30 16.16 10.14
C PRO A 33 29.24 17.69 10.11
N ARG A 34 29.47 18.33 11.25
CA ARG A 34 29.58 19.79 11.33
C ARG A 34 30.79 20.22 10.52
N SER A 35 30.56 20.67 9.29
CA SER A 35 31.55 21.39 8.49
C SER A 35 31.87 22.70 9.21
N SER A 36 32.99 22.76 9.94
CA SER A 36 33.56 24.01 10.41
C SER A 36 33.99 24.83 9.19
N SER A 37 33.49 26.06 9.11
CA SER A 37 33.94 27.09 8.20
C SER A 37 35.44 27.38 8.42
N GLN A 38 36.22 27.21 7.33
CA GLN A 38 37.37 27.99 6.82
C GLN A 38 38.27 28.78 7.80
N PRO A 39 39.61 28.94 7.54
CA PRO A 39 40.13 29.29 6.20
C PRO A 39 41.56 28.81 5.83
N SER A 40 41.91 29.18 4.58
CA SER A 40 43.22 29.60 4.08
C SER A 40 43.92 28.69 3.05
N ARG A 41 44.39 29.39 2.01
CA ARG A 41 45.14 28.94 0.85
C ARG A 41 46.51 28.37 1.26
N ALA A 42 46.91 27.26 0.66
CA ALA A 42 48.28 27.07 0.20
C ALA A 42 48.34 25.99 -0.89
N VAL A 43 49.12 26.31 -1.91
CA VAL A 43 49.49 25.48 -3.07
C VAL A 43 50.72 24.65 -2.69
N SER A 44 50.74 23.35 -3.00
CA SER A 44 51.87 22.63 -3.65
C SER A 44 51.75 21.10 -3.57
N THR A 45 51.61 20.48 -4.75
CA THR A 45 52.39 19.37 -5.34
C THR A 45 52.94 18.15 -4.56
N PHE A 46 52.78 17.00 -5.26
CA PHE A 46 53.61 15.78 -5.37
C PHE A 46 53.49 14.57 -4.39
N LEU A 47 53.07 13.45 -5.00
CA LEU A 47 53.56 12.04 -4.95
C LEU A 47 53.47 11.16 -3.69
N SER A 48 52.92 9.96 -3.96
CA SER A 48 53.30 8.60 -3.50
C SER A 48 53.58 8.32 -2.02
N SER A 49 52.85 7.36 -1.45
CA SER A 49 53.25 5.93 -1.43
C SER A 49 52.49 5.15 -0.35
N ASP A 50 52.39 3.85 -0.61
CA ASP A 50 52.01 2.78 0.31
C ASP A 50 52.56 2.91 1.73
N ARG A 51 51.73 2.56 2.72
CA ARG A 51 52.12 1.53 3.71
C ARG A 51 50.95 1.07 4.56
N SER A 52 50.72 -0.23 4.47
CA SER A 52 50.06 -1.07 5.47
C SER A 52 50.60 -0.82 6.88
N ARG A 53 49.70 -0.61 7.85
CA ARG A 53 49.93 -1.01 9.24
C ARG A 53 48.63 -1.54 9.86
N HIS A 54 48.71 -2.83 10.20
CA HIS A 54 47.98 -3.45 11.30
C HIS A 54 48.06 -2.57 12.56
N SER A 55 46.91 -2.31 13.18
CA SER A 55 46.83 -2.02 14.61
C SER A 55 45.52 -2.57 15.13
N GLN A 56 45.63 -3.65 15.90
CA GLN A 56 44.65 -4.01 16.90
C GLN A 56 44.52 -2.82 17.87
N ASN A 57 43.30 -2.50 18.29
CA ASN A 57 42.99 -2.19 19.69
C ASN A 57 41.48 -2.12 19.87
N SER A 58 41.01 -3.11 20.61
CA SER A 58 39.81 -3.16 21.43
C SER A 58 39.59 -1.88 22.22
N THR A 59 38.36 -1.36 22.19
CA THR A 59 37.84 -0.45 23.22
C THR A 59 36.35 -0.74 23.41
N GLU A 60 36.10 -1.64 24.37
CA GLU A 60 35.12 -1.49 25.44
C GLU A 60 33.91 -0.58 25.14
N VAL A 61 32.85 -1.16 24.57
CA VAL A 61 31.53 -0.54 24.53
C VAL A 61 30.79 -0.91 25.81
N GLN A 62 30.65 0.08 26.70
CA GLN A 62 29.73 0.02 27.83
C GLN A 62 28.30 -0.21 27.33
N ALA A 63 27.75 -1.38 27.65
CA ALA A 63 26.36 -1.70 27.41
C ALA A 63 25.48 -0.94 28.41
N HIS A 64 24.67 0.01 27.91
CA HIS A 64 23.56 0.56 28.70
C HIS A 64 22.46 -0.50 28.92
N PRO A 65 21.71 -0.42 30.04
CA PRO A 65 20.74 -1.44 30.42
C PRO A 65 19.54 -1.39 29.48
N ARG A 66 19.28 -2.48 28.75
CA ARG A 66 17.99 -2.68 28.10
C ARG A 66 16.94 -2.97 29.16
N ALA A 67 15.80 -2.29 29.02
CA ALA A 67 14.60 -2.46 29.83
C ALA A 67 14.16 -3.94 29.93
N PRO A 68 13.68 -4.40 31.09
CA PRO A 68 13.18 -5.75 31.26
C PRO A 68 11.75 -5.79 30.72
N TYR A 69 11.58 -6.12 29.44
CA TYR A 69 10.31 -6.72 29.03
C TYR A 69 10.31 -8.13 29.63
N ALA A 70 9.57 -8.28 30.73
CA ALA A 70 9.27 -9.54 31.36
C ALA A 70 8.53 -10.44 30.38
N THR A 71 9.27 -11.19 29.57
CA THR A 71 8.75 -12.41 28.97
C THR A 71 8.64 -13.42 30.09
N LYS A 72 7.40 -13.75 30.47
CA LYS A 72 7.11 -14.92 31.31
C LYS A 72 7.86 -16.13 30.71
N PRO A 73 8.46 -17.01 31.53
CA PRO A 73 9.08 -18.22 31.02
C PRO A 73 8.02 -18.97 30.22
N PHE A 74 8.37 -19.27 28.97
CA PHE A 74 7.56 -20.00 28.00
C PHE A 74 7.55 -21.48 28.39
N GLU A 75 7.05 -21.79 29.57
CA GLU A 75 6.71 -23.12 30.02
C GLU A 75 5.21 -23.30 29.85
N LYS A 76 4.81 -24.38 29.17
CA LYS A 76 3.44 -24.74 28.76
C LYS A 76 3.00 -24.17 27.42
N TYR A 77 3.60 -24.64 26.33
CA TYR A 77 2.88 -25.23 25.18
C TYR A 77 3.84 -26.09 24.34
N ILE A 78 4.55 -27.03 24.97
CA ILE A 78 4.95 -28.25 24.27
C ILE A 78 3.77 -29.20 24.42
N ASN A 79 2.66 -28.87 23.78
CA ASN A 79 1.64 -29.87 23.47
C ASN A 79 2.10 -30.49 22.16
N VAL A 80 3.15 -31.32 22.25
CA VAL A 80 3.47 -32.30 21.22
C VAL A 80 2.21 -33.13 21.13
N GLN A 81 1.37 -32.81 20.15
CA GLN A 81 0.41 -33.77 19.69
C GLN A 81 1.23 -35.00 19.38
N LYS A 82 1.04 -36.05 20.19
CA LYS A 82 1.46 -37.40 19.86
C LYS A 82 0.87 -37.66 18.48
N LYS A 83 1.67 -37.40 17.44
CA LYS A 83 1.45 -38.02 16.15
C LYS A 83 1.26 -39.50 16.47
N GLN A 84 0.21 -40.07 15.90
CA GLN A 84 -0.01 -41.50 15.96
C GLN A 84 1.33 -42.21 15.71
N PRO A 85 1.62 -43.32 16.40
CA PRO A 85 2.84 -44.06 16.18
C PRO A 85 3.00 -44.22 14.67
N ILE A 86 4.14 -43.77 14.15
CA ILE A 86 4.53 -44.04 12.77
C ILE A 86 4.36 -45.55 12.63
N GLN A 87 3.29 -45.94 11.94
CA GLN A 87 3.02 -47.33 11.66
C GLN A 87 4.22 -47.83 10.86
N ASP A 88 4.93 -48.77 11.45
CA ASP A 88 5.87 -49.66 10.80
C ASP A 88 6.92 -48.95 9.92
N LEU A 89 7.86 -48.24 10.55
CA LEU A 89 9.22 -48.26 10.03
C LEU A 89 9.76 -49.68 10.28
N LYS A 90 9.39 -50.60 9.37
CA LYS A 90 9.96 -51.93 9.29
C LYS A 90 11.47 -51.73 9.30
N GLU A 91 12.17 -52.17 10.34
CA GLU A 91 13.63 -52.17 10.34
C GLU A 91 14.07 -52.92 9.08
N TRP A 92 14.70 -52.20 8.15
CA TRP A 92 15.35 -52.83 7.02
C TRP A 92 16.54 -53.57 7.60
N GLY A 93 16.34 -54.83 7.95
CA GLY A 93 17.44 -55.74 8.26
C GLY A 93 18.45 -55.71 7.08
N PRO A 94 19.76 -55.84 7.35
CA PRO A 94 20.82 -55.61 6.37
C PRO A 94 20.74 -56.47 5.10
N ASP A 95 19.88 -57.48 5.06
CA ASP A 95 19.91 -58.55 4.06
C ASP A 95 18.70 -58.59 3.11
N LYS A 96 17.81 -57.58 3.12
CA LYS A 96 16.68 -57.51 2.16
C LYS A 96 16.60 -56.16 1.48
N ALA A 97 17.59 -55.87 0.63
CA ALA A 97 17.38 -54.92 -0.45
C ALA A 97 16.15 -55.38 -1.27
N PRO A 98 15.20 -54.50 -1.62
CA PRO A 98 14.11 -54.83 -2.50
C PRO A 98 14.71 -55.34 -3.81
N ALA A 99 14.14 -56.39 -4.39
CA ALA A 99 14.65 -57.02 -5.61
C ALA A 99 14.63 -56.09 -6.85
N GLU A 100 14.16 -54.84 -6.69
CA GLU A 100 13.93 -53.83 -7.72
C GLU A 100 14.57 -52.50 -7.32
N TYR A 101 15.81 -52.54 -6.79
CA TYR A 101 16.63 -51.35 -6.63
C TYR A 101 17.54 -51.21 -7.84
N GLU A 102 17.34 -50.16 -8.64
CA GLU A 102 18.22 -49.80 -9.75
C GLU A 102 19.11 -48.61 -9.34
N GLU A 103 20.42 -48.79 -9.44
CA GLU A 103 21.38 -47.74 -9.14
C GLU A 103 21.29 -46.60 -10.17
N ALA A 104 21.29 -45.36 -9.70
CA ALA A 104 21.25 -44.19 -10.57
C ALA A 104 22.55 -44.08 -11.37
N THR A 105 22.43 -44.04 -12.70
CA THR A 105 23.56 -43.90 -13.62
C THR A 105 24.05 -42.46 -13.77
N THR A 106 23.21 -41.48 -13.42
CA THR A 106 23.58 -40.06 -13.44
C THR A 106 23.06 -39.34 -12.20
N TRP A 107 23.77 -38.30 -11.79
CA TRP A 107 23.37 -37.41 -10.70
C TRP A 107 22.19 -36.50 -11.06
N VAL A 108 21.78 -36.48 -12.35
CA VAL A 108 20.71 -35.62 -12.86
C VAL A 108 19.38 -36.15 -12.36
N GLY A 109 18.67 -35.35 -11.56
CA GLY A 109 17.35 -35.71 -11.03
C GLY A 109 17.37 -36.43 -9.68
N ILE A 110 18.54 -36.65 -9.07
CA ILE A 110 18.64 -37.18 -7.71
C ILE A 110 18.29 -36.07 -6.71
N GLU A 111 17.43 -36.37 -5.73
CA GLU A 111 17.09 -35.45 -4.66
C GLU A 111 18.30 -35.20 -3.75
N ILE A 112 18.70 -33.93 -3.61
CA ILE A 112 19.79 -33.52 -2.73
C ILE A 112 19.22 -33.33 -1.32
N LEU A 113 19.48 -34.29 -0.43
CA LEU A 113 19.14 -34.22 0.99
C LEU A 113 20.33 -33.67 1.81
N GLY A 114 20.05 -32.95 2.90
CA GLY A 114 21.08 -32.54 3.87
C GLY A 114 21.79 -31.20 3.61
N GLN A 115 21.44 -30.48 2.54
CA GLN A 115 21.83 -29.07 2.44
C GLN A 115 21.04 -28.28 3.48
N GLU A 116 21.71 -27.40 4.24
CA GLU A 116 21.07 -26.44 5.16
C GLU A 116 20.20 -25.45 4.36
N ARG A 117 19.12 -25.92 3.73
CA ARG A 117 18.07 -25.03 3.29
C ARG A 117 17.55 -24.36 4.55
N PRO A 118 17.38 -23.03 4.55
CA PRO A 118 16.76 -22.35 5.67
C PRO A 118 15.48 -23.10 6.02
N LEU A 119 15.39 -23.66 7.23
CA LEU A 119 14.21 -24.40 7.71
C LEU A 119 12.92 -23.55 7.66
N GLY A 120 13.05 -22.26 7.37
CA GLY A 120 11.97 -21.32 7.08
C GLY A 120 11.37 -21.40 5.68
N ASP A 121 12.01 -22.06 4.70
CA ASP A 121 11.51 -22.18 3.31
C ASP A 121 10.51 -23.33 3.15
N LEU A 122 10.38 -24.19 4.16
CA LEU A 122 9.29 -25.16 4.22
C LEU A 122 8.00 -24.43 4.56
N ASP A 123 6.93 -24.70 3.82
CA ASP A 123 5.60 -24.13 4.03
C ASP A 123 5.10 -24.40 5.45
N LYS A 124 5.38 -23.48 6.37
CA LYS A 124 4.78 -23.42 7.70
C LYS A 124 3.35 -22.91 7.54
N SER A 125 2.48 -23.77 7.04
CA SER A 125 1.06 -23.48 6.81
C SER A 125 0.30 -23.07 8.07
N THR A 126 0.87 -23.31 9.26
CA THR A 126 0.26 -23.02 10.57
C THR A 126 0.38 -21.56 11.02
N ASP A 127 1.40 -20.82 10.57
CA ASP A 127 1.72 -19.47 11.10
C ASP A 127 1.31 -18.35 10.14
N ARG A 128 0.08 -18.41 9.62
CA ARG A 128 -0.45 -17.31 8.80
C ARG A 128 -0.84 -16.14 9.69
N PHE A 129 -0.14 -15.02 9.55
CA PHE A 129 -0.54 -13.75 10.16
C PHE A 129 -1.96 -13.39 9.70
N LYS A 130 -2.88 -13.24 10.66
CA LYS A 130 -4.23 -12.73 10.42
C LYS A 130 -4.23 -11.24 10.73
N PRO A 131 -4.05 -10.36 9.73
CA PRO A 131 -4.09 -8.93 9.98
C PRO A 131 -5.50 -8.48 10.36
N PHE A 132 -5.59 -7.39 11.14
CA PHE A 132 -6.85 -6.71 11.40
C PHE A 132 -7.52 -6.21 10.11
N MET A 133 -6.73 -5.65 9.19
CA MET A 133 -7.18 -5.24 7.85
C MET A 133 -6.75 -6.27 6.81
N ARG A 134 -7.69 -6.75 5.99
CA ARG A 134 -7.35 -7.67 4.90
C ARG A 134 -6.89 -6.86 3.70
N HIS A 135 -5.63 -7.00 3.29
CA HIS A 135 -5.19 -6.37 2.06
C HIS A 135 -5.87 -7.04 0.86
N THR A 136 -6.70 -6.30 0.14
CA THR A 136 -7.26 -6.71 -1.17
C THR A 136 -6.42 -6.07 -2.27
N PRO A 137 -5.34 -6.75 -2.75
CA PRO A 137 -4.55 -6.20 -3.84
C PRO A 137 -5.44 -6.03 -5.08
N GLY A 138 -5.44 -4.82 -5.66
CA GLY A 138 -6.15 -4.53 -6.90
C GLY A 138 -7.57 -3.99 -6.76
N GLN A 139 -8.08 -3.79 -5.54
CA GLN A 139 -9.36 -3.10 -5.37
C GLN A 139 -9.21 -1.62 -5.75
N GLN A 140 -9.92 -1.19 -6.79
CA GLN A 140 -9.91 0.19 -7.23
C GLN A 140 -10.54 1.08 -6.16
N VAL A 141 -9.79 2.10 -5.76
CA VAL A 141 -10.20 3.05 -4.75
C VAL A 141 -11.07 4.12 -5.41
N ASN A 142 -12.38 3.88 -5.41
CA ASN A 142 -13.36 4.85 -5.89
C ASN A 142 -13.92 5.67 -4.73
N ARG A 143 -14.35 6.90 -5.01
CA ARG A 143 -14.94 7.78 -4.01
C ARG A 143 -16.26 7.21 -3.47
N GLU A 144 -17.13 6.74 -4.35
CA GLU A 144 -18.39 6.07 -4.03
C GLU A 144 -18.18 4.87 -3.09
N TYR A 145 -17.12 4.10 -3.34
CA TYR A 145 -16.74 2.98 -2.48
C TYR A 145 -16.48 3.44 -1.05
N PHE A 146 -15.67 4.48 -0.84
CA PHE A 146 -15.43 5.01 0.51
C PHE A 146 -16.65 5.66 1.12
N LEU A 147 -17.47 6.33 0.32
CA LEU A 147 -18.69 6.99 0.78
C LEU A 147 -19.67 5.97 1.37
N ALA A 148 -19.96 4.88 0.64
CA ALA A 148 -20.85 3.82 1.12
C ALA A 148 -20.32 3.16 2.41
N HIS A 149 -19.02 2.85 2.47
CA HIS A 149 -18.43 2.23 3.66
C HIS A 149 -18.38 3.20 4.85
N LEU A 150 -18.13 4.49 4.62
CA LEU A 150 -18.13 5.48 5.69
C LEU A 150 -19.53 5.64 6.27
N TYR A 151 -20.55 5.71 5.41
CA TYR A 151 -21.95 5.73 5.84
C TYR A 151 -22.30 4.49 6.67
N ASP A 152 -21.99 3.30 6.15
CA ASP A 152 -22.19 2.03 6.87
C ASP A 152 -21.50 2.05 8.24
N ALA A 153 -20.27 2.57 8.32
CA ALA A 153 -19.53 2.61 9.57
C ALA A 153 -20.15 3.56 10.61
N ILE A 154 -20.63 4.73 10.16
CA ILE A 154 -21.32 5.69 11.03
C ILE A 154 -22.59 5.05 11.57
N VAL A 155 -23.44 4.52 10.67
CA VAL A 155 -24.73 3.90 11.05
C VAL A 155 -24.50 2.75 12.04
N ASP A 156 -23.60 1.82 11.73
CA ASP A 156 -23.36 0.62 12.55
C ASP A 156 -22.85 0.95 13.95
N VAL A 157 -21.91 1.90 14.06
CA VAL A 157 -21.36 2.33 15.35
C VAL A 157 -22.42 3.04 16.19
N TRP A 158 -23.26 3.89 15.59
CA TRP A 158 -24.35 4.55 16.31
C TRP A 158 -25.46 3.59 16.72
N VAL A 159 -25.81 2.61 15.88
CA VAL A 159 -26.73 1.51 16.26
C VAL A 159 -26.16 0.73 17.44
N CYS A 160 -24.86 0.43 17.46
CA CYS A 160 -24.24 -0.23 18.60
C CYS A 160 -24.25 0.64 19.87
N LYS A 161 -23.95 1.94 19.75
CA LYS A 161 -23.97 2.88 20.87
C LYS A 161 -25.38 3.04 21.47
N THR A 162 -26.39 3.24 20.62
CA THR A 162 -27.79 3.36 21.04
C THR A 162 -28.29 2.07 21.70
N LEU A 163 -27.97 0.90 21.14
CA LEU A 163 -28.33 -0.39 21.74
C LEU A 163 -27.47 -0.79 22.95
N GLN A 164 -26.48 0.02 23.33
CA GLN A 164 -25.50 -0.27 24.39
C GLN A 164 -24.79 -1.61 24.21
N ARG A 165 -24.49 -1.98 22.96
CA ARG A 165 -23.74 -3.19 22.61
C ARG A 165 -22.25 -2.93 22.63
N ASN A 166 -21.47 -4.00 22.84
CA ASN A 166 -20.02 -3.91 22.77
C ASN A 166 -19.56 -3.73 21.31
N PHE A 167 -18.73 -2.72 21.05
CA PHE A 167 -18.15 -2.49 19.72
C PHE A 167 -17.35 -3.69 19.19
N ALA A 168 -16.83 -4.57 20.06
CA ALA A 168 -16.14 -5.79 19.65
C ALA A 168 -17.02 -6.72 18.78
N GLU A 169 -18.33 -6.71 18.98
CA GLU A 169 -19.28 -7.52 18.21
C GLU A 169 -19.35 -7.09 16.74
N LEU A 170 -19.04 -5.82 16.43
CA LEU A 170 -19.04 -5.29 15.06
C LEU A 170 -18.07 -6.03 14.13
N TYR A 171 -16.96 -6.52 14.69
CA TYR A 171 -15.88 -7.17 13.92
C TYR A 171 -16.12 -8.67 13.70
N THR A 172 -16.99 -9.29 14.51
CA THR A 172 -17.36 -10.71 14.39
C THR A 172 -18.66 -10.89 13.64
N THR A 173 -19.65 -10.05 13.96
CA THR A 173 -21.02 -10.11 13.46
C THR A 173 -21.50 -8.69 13.22
N PRO A 174 -21.30 -8.15 12.00
CA PRO A 174 -21.75 -6.80 11.69
C PRO A 174 -23.27 -6.67 11.94
N PRO A 175 -23.76 -5.46 12.26
CA PRO A 175 -25.18 -5.23 12.46
C PRO A 175 -25.95 -5.73 11.25
N ASN A 176 -27.10 -6.35 11.53
CA ASN A 176 -27.93 -6.92 10.47
C ASN A 176 -28.32 -5.80 9.49
N VAL A 177 -28.40 -6.10 8.19
CA VAL A 177 -28.81 -5.17 7.12
C VAL A 177 -30.10 -4.41 7.51
N TYR A 178 -31.03 -5.07 8.20
CA TYR A 178 -32.26 -4.45 8.69
C TYR A 178 -32.06 -3.34 9.73
N ALA A 179 -30.99 -3.39 10.52
CA ALA A 179 -30.64 -2.31 11.45
C ALA A 179 -30.14 -1.06 10.72
N ARG A 180 -29.44 -1.24 9.60
CA ARG A 180 -29.05 -0.11 8.74
C ARG A 180 -30.25 0.54 8.07
N VAL A 181 -31.20 -0.26 7.55
CA VAL A 181 -32.45 0.24 6.96
C VAL A 181 -33.27 1.04 7.99
N ALA A 182 -33.39 0.51 9.22
CA ALA A 182 -34.10 1.18 10.30
C ALA A 182 -33.44 2.53 10.68
N ALA A 183 -32.12 2.54 10.79
CA ALA A 183 -31.36 3.74 11.12
C ALA A 183 -31.34 4.79 10.00
N ALA A 184 -31.30 4.35 8.74
CA ALA A 184 -31.38 5.26 7.60
C ALA A 184 -32.68 6.05 7.54
N SER A 185 -33.79 5.39 7.89
CA SER A 185 -35.13 5.99 7.88
C SER A 185 -35.31 7.06 8.95
N SER A 186 -34.43 7.10 9.96
CA SER A 186 -34.57 7.98 11.12
C SER A 186 -33.71 9.23 11.08
N GLY A 187 -32.70 9.29 10.20
CA GLY A 187 -31.77 10.41 10.18
C GLY A 187 -30.86 10.48 11.40
N PHE A 188 -29.96 11.47 11.39
CA PHE A 188 -29.01 11.71 12.46
C PHE A 188 -29.36 13.00 13.19
N ASP A 189 -29.19 13.01 14.51
CA ASP A 189 -29.22 14.24 15.29
C ASP A 189 -27.91 14.99 15.05
N VAL A 190 -28.03 16.18 14.47
CA VAL A 190 -26.90 17.04 14.17
C VAL A 190 -26.89 18.20 15.15
N THR A 191 -25.74 18.46 15.78
CA THR A 191 -25.56 19.64 16.62
C THR A 191 -25.57 20.93 15.78
N GLU A 192 -25.69 22.09 16.42
CA GLU A 192 -25.58 23.40 15.75
C GLU A 192 -24.25 23.58 14.98
N SER A 193 -23.18 22.86 15.37
CA SER A 193 -21.88 22.90 14.70
C SER A 193 -21.77 21.97 13.49
N GLY A 194 -22.79 21.14 13.24
CA GLY A 194 -22.79 20.13 12.18
C GLY A 194 -22.25 18.76 12.61
N THR A 195 -21.97 18.55 13.90
CA THR A 195 -21.43 17.27 14.39
C THR A 195 -22.53 16.25 14.66
N ILE A 196 -22.24 14.99 14.39
CA ILE A 196 -23.18 13.88 14.65
C ILE A 196 -23.27 13.65 16.17
N ALA A 197 -24.41 13.98 16.77
CA ALA A 197 -24.66 13.81 18.21
C ALA A 197 -25.30 12.47 18.55
N GLY A 198 -26.07 11.91 17.62
CA GLY A 198 -26.94 10.78 17.90
C GLY A 198 -27.71 10.27 16.69
N LEU A 199 -28.47 9.21 16.94
CA LEU A 199 -29.57 8.80 16.08
C LEU A 199 -30.84 9.42 16.66
N GLN A 200 -31.73 9.93 15.81
CA GLN A 200 -32.98 10.57 16.24
C GLN A 200 -33.94 9.60 16.97
N MET A 201 -33.69 8.28 16.88
CA MET A 201 -34.52 7.25 17.50
C MET A 201 -34.01 6.78 18.86
N ASP A 202 -34.96 6.67 19.78
CA ASP A 202 -34.79 5.97 21.04
C ASP A 202 -34.49 4.47 20.86
N THR A 203 -33.87 3.88 21.89
CA THR A 203 -33.48 2.46 21.89
C THR A 203 -34.65 1.49 21.72
N LYS A 204 -35.85 1.86 22.18
CA LYS A 204 -37.07 1.04 22.07
C LYS A 204 -37.61 1.07 20.65
N THR A 205 -37.73 2.26 20.07
CA THR A 205 -38.25 2.48 18.73
C THR A 205 -37.31 1.88 17.68
N LEU A 206 -35.99 1.97 17.89
CA LEU A 206 -35.01 1.31 17.02
C LEU A 206 -35.17 -0.22 17.00
N LYS A 207 -35.37 -0.85 18.17
CA LYS A 207 -35.59 -2.32 18.24
C LYS A 207 -36.88 -2.73 17.53
N GLU A 208 -37.93 -1.93 17.62
CA GLU A 208 -39.20 -2.17 16.92
C GLU A 208 -39.05 -1.99 15.41
N ALA A 209 -38.37 -0.92 14.97
CA ALA A 209 -38.07 -0.70 13.56
C ALA A 209 -37.22 -1.83 12.96
N ILE A 210 -36.24 -2.35 13.71
CA ILE A 210 -35.46 -3.53 13.28
C ILE A 210 -36.36 -4.75 13.10
N LYS A 211 -37.25 -5.03 14.06
CA LYS A 211 -38.21 -6.15 13.95
C LYS A 211 -39.14 -5.99 12.76
N GLN A 212 -39.61 -4.77 12.52
CA GLN A 212 -40.48 -4.46 11.39
C GLN A 212 -39.76 -4.63 10.05
N ALA A 213 -38.53 -4.11 9.93
CA ALA A 213 -37.71 -4.30 8.74
C ALA A 213 -37.41 -5.78 8.43
N ILE A 214 -37.18 -6.61 9.47
CA ILE A 214 -37.04 -8.06 9.33
C ILE A 214 -38.33 -8.69 8.79
N LYS A 215 -39.49 -8.28 9.33
CA LYS A 215 -40.81 -8.77 8.90
C LYS A 215 -41.09 -8.42 7.44
N ASP A 216 -40.75 -7.20 7.05
CA ASP A 216 -40.98 -6.67 5.70
C ASP A 216 -39.96 -7.20 4.67
N LYS A 217 -38.92 -7.93 5.12
CA LYS A 217 -37.80 -8.41 4.30
C LYS A 217 -37.20 -7.31 3.42
N LYS A 218 -37.28 -6.05 3.85
CA LYS A 218 -36.83 -4.90 3.08
C LYS A 218 -35.30 -4.93 3.06
N ARG A 219 -34.71 -5.17 1.89
CA ARG A 219 -33.26 -5.17 1.69
C ARG A 219 -32.85 -3.83 1.06
N ASN A 220 -32.05 -3.03 1.76
CA ASN A 220 -31.16 -1.92 1.33
C ASN A 220 -31.39 -1.17 -0.02
N SER A 221 -32.60 -1.08 -0.58
CA SER A 221 -32.81 -0.58 -1.95
C SER A 221 -33.12 0.90 -2.09
N ASP A 222 -33.41 1.61 -0.99
CA ASP A 222 -34.11 2.90 -1.10
C ASP A 222 -33.23 4.13 -0.84
N ILE A 223 -31.95 3.97 -0.50
CA ILE A 223 -31.04 5.11 -0.33
C ILE A 223 -30.18 5.18 -1.58
N THR A 224 -30.35 6.25 -2.35
CA THR A 224 -29.50 6.48 -3.52
C THR A 224 -28.16 7.06 -3.10
N ASP A 225 -27.10 6.82 -3.87
CA ASP A 225 -25.76 7.36 -3.57
C ASP A 225 -25.75 8.90 -3.48
N VAL A 226 -26.69 9.55 -4.18
CA VAL A 226 -26.87 11.01 -4.17
C VAL A 226 -27.32 11.52 -2.80
N ASP A 227 -28.27 10.83 -2.16
CA ASP A 227 -28.78 11.21 -0.84
C ASP A 227 -27.68 11.08 0.23
N ILE A 228 -26.85 10.04 0.11
CA ILE A 228 -25.73 9.82 1.04
C ILE A 228 -24.67 10.92 0.87
N GLU A 229 -24.38 11.34 -0.37
CA GLU A 229 -23.41 12.40 -0.62
C GLU A 229 -23.84 13.75 -0.04
N GLU A 230 -25.10 14.13 -0.21
CA GLU A 230 -25.64 15.36 0.36
C GLU A 230 -25.55 15.34 1.89
N LEU A 231 -25.95 14.22 2.50
CA LEU A 231 -25.89 14.02 3.95
C LEU A 231 -24.44 14.07 4.47
N MET A 232 -23.49 13.43 3.79
CA MET A 232 -22.06 13.50 4.12
C MET A 232 -21.43 14.88 3.86
N GLY A 233 -22.04 15.71 3.02
CA GLY A 233 -21.63 17.09 2.79
C GLY A 233 -21.89 18.01 3.98
N GLN A 234 -22.94 17.71 4.76
CA GLN A 234 -23.37 18.52 5.90
C GLN A 234 -22.75 18.06 7.24
N LEU A 235 -22.45 16.77 7.35
CA LEU A 235 -21.97 16.16 8.59
C LEU A 235 -20.47 16.36 8.84
N LYS A 236 -20.14 16.52 10.12
CA LYS A 236 -18.76 16.60 10.64
C LYS A 236 -18.51 15.56 11.72
N LEU A 237 -17.26 15.11 11.82
CA LEU A 237 -16.80 14.25 12.91
C LEU A 237 -16.42 15.10 14.12
N ASP A 238 -16.87 14.71 15.30
CA ASP A 238 -16.42 15.28 16.55
C ASP A 238 -15.31 14.39 17.15
N PHE A 239 -14.05 14.81 17.04
CA PHE A 239 -12.94 14.02 17.60
C PHE A 239 -12.77 14.21 19.11
N SER A 240 -13.64 15.00 19.75
CA SER A 240 -13.76 15.03 21.21
C SER A 240 -14.51 13.80 21.73
N ASP A 241 -15.46 13.25 20.94
CA ASP A 241 -16.20 12.04 21.30
C ASP A 241 -15.36 10.78 20.94
N PRO A 242 -15.12 9.85 21.89
CA PRO A 242 -14.48 8.57 21.59
C PRO A 242 -15.19 7.75 20.51
N THR A 243 -16.47 8.01 20.21
CA THR A 243 -17.17 7.31 19.12
C THR A 243 -16.53 7.52 17.76
N THR A 244 -16.00 8.71 17.49
CA THR A 244 -15.34 9.03 16.22
C THR A 244 -14.19 8.09 15.95
N PHE A 245 -13.44 7.69 16.98
CA PHE A 245 -12.37 6.71 16.84
C PHE A 245 -12.92 5.33 16.46
N GLU A 246 -14.02 4.87 17.07
CA GLU A 246 -14.63 3.59 16.71
C GLU A 246 -15.23 3.62 15.29
N ILE A 247 -15.81 4.75 14.85
CA ILE A 247 -16.25 4.95 13.46
C ILE A 247 -15.06 4.79 12.51
N LEU A 248 -13.96 5.48 12.74
CA LEU A 248 -12.77 5.44 11.87
C LEU A 248 -12.11 4.05 11.86
N LYS A 249 -12.07 3.38 13.01
CA LYS A 249 -11.52 2.03 13.15
C LYS A 249 -12.38 0.99 12.44
N TYR A 250 -13.70 1.07 12.59
CA TYR A 250 -14.62 0.18 11.91
C TYR A 250 -14.64 0.45 10.39
N PHE A 251 -14.64 1.73 9.97
CA PHE A 251 -14.43 2.11 8.57
C PHE A 251 -13.16 1.50 7.99
N SER A 252 -12.04 1.56 8.71
CA SER A 252 -10.78 0.97 8.26
C SER A 252 -10.85 -0.57 8.15
N PHE A 253 -11.63 -1.21 9.02
CA PHE A 253 -11.87 -2.65 8.98
C PHE A 253 -12.68 -3.06 7.74
N ILE A 254 -13.82 -2.41 7.48
CA ILE A 254 -14.71 -2.76 6.37
C ILE A 254 -14.19 -2.31 5.00
N SER A 255 -13.58 -1.12 4.93
CA SER A 255 -13.02 -0.60 3.67
C SER A 255 -11.68 -1.26 3.35
N HIS A 256 -11.03 -1.88 4.34
CA HIS A 256 -9.66 -2.40 4.25
C HIS A 256 -8.58 -1.33 4.00
N HIS A 257 -8.89 -0.06 4.26
CA HIS A 257 -7.99 1.07 4.07
C HIS A 257 -7.71 1.77 5.40
N ARG A 258 -6.43 1.92 5.76
CA ARG A 258 -6.00 2.65 6.95
C ARG A 258 -6.14 4.16 6.75
N VAL A 259 -6.97 4.83 7.56
CA VAL A 259 -7.02 6.29 7.59
C VAL A 259 -5.67 6.88 8.04
N PRO A 260 -4.95 7.66 7.21
CA PRO A 260 -3.67 8.24 7.58
C PRO A 260 -3.82 9.42 8.56
N ASP A 261 -3.02 9.45 9.61
CA ASP A 261 -3.01 10.52 10.63
C ASP A 261 -2.86 11.94 10.04
N PRO A 262 -2.04 12.19 9.00
CA PRO A 262 -1.97 13.51 8.37
C PRO A 262 -3.30 13.98 7.77
N ILE A 263 -4.13 13.04 7.29
CA ILE A 263 -5.47 13.37 6.78
C ILE A 263 -6.39 13.73 7.94
N LEU A 264 -6.36 12.97 9.03
CA LEU A 264 -7.14 13.28 10.23
C LEU A 264 -6.78 14.66 10.80
N SER A 265 -5.49 14.97 10.89
CA SER A 265 -5.02 16.29 11.33
C SER A 265 -5.51 17.41 10.41
N ASN A 266 -5.53 17.18 9.10
CA ASN A 266 -6.03 18.16 8.12
C ASN A 266 -7.55 18.37 8.21
N VAL A 267 -8.31 17.30 8.48
CA VAL A 267 -9.76 17.38 8.69
C VAL A 267 -10.08 18.14 9.97
N TRP A 268 -9.42 17.77 11.08
CA TRP A 268 -9.56 18.41 12.38
C TRP A 268 -9.20 19.89 12.36
N ASN A 269 -8.03 20.25 11.82
CA ASN A 269 -7.54 21.64 11.86
C ASN A 269 -8.34 22.60 10.95
N ASN A 270 -9.10 22.08 9.98
CA ASN A 270 -9.82 22.91 9.01
C ASN A 270 -11.34 22.70 9.07
N ASP A 271 -11.85 22.03 10.10
CA ASP A 271 -13.28 21.72 10.30
C ASP A 271 -13.98 21.21 9.05
N LYS A 272 -13.30 20.33 8.30
CA LYS A 272 -13.80 19.84 7.01
C LYS A 272 -15.01 18.91 7.22
N PRO A 273 -16.04 19.00 6.37
CA PRO A 273 -17.12 18.03 6.37
C PRO A 273 -16.63 16.65 5.93
N LEU A 274 -17.45 15.63 6.17
CA LEU A 274 -17.14 14.25 5.81
C LEU A 274 -16.88 14.06 4.31
N ALA A 275 -17.60 14.76 3.44
CA ALA A 275 -17.30 14.79 2.01
C ALA A 275 -15.87 15.28 1.71
N GLY A 276 -15.39 16.29 2.43
CA GLY A 276 -14.02 16.79 2.32
C GLY A 276 -12.98 15.80 2.85
N PHE A 277 -13.31 15.04 3.88
CA PHE A 277 -12.49 13.93 4.37
C PHE A 277 -12.36 12.81 3.33
N LEU A 278 -13.47 12.41 2.70
CA LEU A 278 -13.49 11.39 1.64
C LEU A 278 -12.62 11.82 0.45
N ASP A 279 -12.74 13.07 0.01
CA ASP A 279 -11.92 13.62 -1.07
C ASP A 279 -10.41 13.56 -0.76
N LEU A 280 -10.02 13.86 0.48
CA LEU A 280 -8.63 13.76 0.91
C LEU A 280 -8.15 12.31 0.92
N LEU A 281 -8.98 11.38 1.41
CA LEU A 281 -8.66 9.95 1.40
C LEU A 281 -8.50 9.41 -0.02
N THR A 282 -9.47 9.65 -0.89
CA THR A 282 -9.42 9.21 -2.28
C THR A 282 -8.17 9.76 -2.97
N ARG A 283 -7.86 11.04 -2.79
CA ARG A 283 -6.62 11.64 -3.36
C ARG A 283 -5.35 10.98 -2.82
N HIS A 284 -5.28 10.70 -1.52
CA HIS A 284 -4.11 10.06 -0.92
C HIS A 284 -3.86 8.67 -1.52
N TYR A 285 -4.90 7.85 -1.62
CA TYR A 285 -4.77 6.50 -2.18
C TYR A 285 -4.51 6.49 -3.69
N VAL A 286 -5.13 7.38 -4.44
CA VAL A 286 -4.86 7.54 -5.87
C VAL A 286 -3.40 7.99 -6.11
N GLN A 287 -2.88 8.93 -5.32
CA GLN A 287 -1.50 9.41 -5.47
C GLN A 287 -0.45 8.34 -5.11
N THR A 288 -0.68 7.60 -4.02
CA THR A 288 0.26 6.56 -3.57
C THR A 288 0.35 5.35 -4.50
N ALA A 289 -0.61 5.16 -5.41
CA ALA A 289 -0.57 4.11 -6.42
C ALA A 289 0.54 4.33 -7.47
N SER A 290 0.85 5.58 -7.82
CA SER A 290 1.88 5.91 -8.81
C SER A 290 3.29 5.99 -8.21
N LYS A 291 3.87 4.84 -7.86
CA LYS A 291 5.21 4.80 -7.23
C LYS A 291 6.37 5.10 -8.20
N THR A 292 6.14 5.05 -9.52
CA THR A 292 7.18 5.26 -10.53
C THR A 292 7.03 6.59 -11.24
N VAL A 293 8.12 7.34 -11.39
CA VAL A 293 8.13 8.60 -12.17
C VAL A 293 7.55 8.38 -13.57
N ALA A 294 7.86 7.24 -14.21
CA ALA A 294 7.31 6.88 -15.50
C ALA A 294 5.77 6.80 -15.51
N SER A 295 5.14 6.17 -14.49
CA SER A 295 3.67 6.13 -14.42
C SER A 295 3.07 7.50 -14.18
N THR A 296 3.72 8.36 -13.39
CA THR A 296 3.26 9.74 -13.20
C THR A 296 3.32 10.56 -14.49
N LEU A 297 4.36 10.34 -15.32
CA LEU A 297 4.51 11.01 -16.60
C LEU A 297 3.50 10.48 -17.63
N GLN A 298 3.28 9.17 -17.67
CA GLN A 298 2.25 8.55 -18.53
C GLN A 298 0.85 9.04 -18.16
N ALA A 299 0.49 9.05 -16.88
CA ALA A 299 -0.80 9.59 -16.41
C ALA A 299 -0.98 11.08 -16.75
N ARG A 300 0.11 11.87 -16.72
CA ARG A 300 0.09 13.27 -17.18
C ARG A 300 -0.14 13.38 -18.68
N GLN A 301 0.51 12.54 -19.48
CA GLN A 301 0.31 12.50 -20.94
C GLN A 301 -1.13 12.10 -21.28
N GLU A 302 -1.66 11.05 -20.68
CA GLU A 302 -3.05 10.59 -20.88
C GLU A 302 -4.06 11.69 -20.53
N LYS A 303 -3.87 12.35 -19.37
CA LYS A 303 -4.72 13.46 -18.96
C LYS A 303 -4.64 14.65 -19.93
N ALA A 304 -3.45 14.97 -20.44
CA ALA A 304 -3.28 16.05 -21.40
C ALA A 304 -3.94 15.73 -22.75
N LEU A 305 -3.88 14.47 -23.20
CA LEU A 305 -4.55 14.02 -24.42
C LEU A 305 -6.08 14.07 -24.29
N LEU A 306 -6.63 13.62 -23.16
CA LEU A 306 -8.07 13.70 -22.90
C LEU A 306 -8.56 15.16 -22.86
N ALA A 307 -7.79 16.06 -22.26
CA ALA A 307 -8.12 17.48 -22.24
C ALA A 307 -8.08 18.11 -23.64
N ALA A 308 -7.12 17.73 -24.49
CA ALA A 308 -7.06 18.19 -25.87
C ALA A 308 -8.26 17.70 -26.71
N GLN A 309 -8.72 16.46 -26.47
CA GLN A 309 -9.92 15.93 -27.14
C GLN A 309 -11.21 16.65 -26.70
N SER A 310 -11.32 17.02 -25.41
CA SER A 310 -12.50 17.77 -24.94
C SER A 310 -12.54 19.20 -25.47
N ASP A 311 -11.40 19.88 -25.59
CA ASP A 311 -11.33 21.24 -26.16
C ASP A 311 -11.81 21.24 -27.63
N GLN A 312 -11.50 20.19 -28.41
CA GLN A 312 -11.97 20.05 -29.80
C GLN A 312 -13.49 19.84 -29.95
N LEU A 313 -14.16 19.31 -28.92
CA LEU A 313 -15.62 19.12 -28.91
C LEU A 313 -16.37 20.34 -28.37
N ALA A 314 -15.73 21.14 -27.51
CA ALA A 314 -16.31 22.35 -26.94
C ALA A 314 -16.40 23.51 -27.95
N ASP A 315 -15.53 23.54 -28.97
CA ASP A 315 -15.51 24.56 -30.03
C ASP A 315 -16.76 24.55 -30.96
N VAL A 316 -17.71 23.63 -30.77
CA VAL A 316 -18.97 23.58 -31.55
C VAL A 316 -20.15 24.24 -30.81
N ASN A 317 -20.10 24.43 -29.49
CA ASN A 317 -21.22 24.99 -28.71
C ASN A 317 -20.78 26.18 -27.84
N ASN A 318 -20.89 27.39 -28.39
CA ASN A 318 -20.66 28.68 -27.72
C ASN A 318 -21.42 28.86 -26.39
N SER A 319 -20.76 29.40 -25.36
CA SER A 319 -21.18 30.65 -24.68
C SER A 319 -20.22 31.03 -23.54
N GLU A 320 -20.07 32.34 -23.39
CA GLU A 320 -19.10 33.07 -22.57
C GLU A 320 -19.31 32.85 -21.07
N THR A 321 -18.31 32.27 -20.39
CA THR A 321 -18.05 32.54 -18.97
C THR A 321 -16.56 32.34 -18.73
N GLU A 322 -15.84 33.43 -18.43
CA GLU A 322 -14.37 33.41 -18.27
C GLU A 322 -13.90 32.57 -17.07
N PRO A 323 -13.14 31.48 -17.27
CA PRO A 323 -12.53 30.73 -16.19
C PRO A 323 -11.07 31.18 -15.97
N LYS A 324 -10.70 31.36 -14.69
CA LYS A 324 -9.33 31.66 -14.22
C LYS A 324 -8.26 30.81 -14.94
N PRO A 325 -7.08 31.38 -15.27
CA PRO A 325 -6.03 30.71 -16.04
C PRO A 325 -5.40 29.57 -15.26
N ARG A 326 -5.96 28.37 -15.41
CA ARG A 326 -5.31 27.12 -15.00
C ARG A 326 -4.25 26.82 -16.05
N ARG A 327 -2.98 26.69 -15.63
CA ARG A 327 -1.87 26.33 -16.51
C ARG A 327 -2.24 25.04 -17.25
N LYS A 328 -2.49 25.13 -18.56
CA LYS A 328 -2.80 23.97 -19.41
C LYS A 328 -1.61 23.03 -19.35
N ILE A 329 -1.87 21.76 -19.05
CA ILE A 329 -0.84 20.72 -19.08
C ILE A 329 -0.68 20.34 -20.54
N GLU A 330 0.34 20.88 -21.20
CA GLU A 330 0.66 20.47 -22.57
C GLU A 330 1.19 19.04 -22.57
N PRO A 331 0.72 18.18 -23.49
CA PRO A 331 1.29 16.84 -23.63
C PRO A 331 2.76 16.97 -24.03
N LEU A 332 3.60 16.08 -23.49
CA LEU A 332 4.96 15.89 -24.02
C LEU A 332 4.78 15.55 -25.51
N GLY A 333 5.28 16.40 -26.41
CA GLY A 333 4.96 16.34 -27.84
C GLY A 333 5.22 14.98 -28.50
N PRO A 334 4.78 14.77 -29.75
CA PRO A 334 4.76 13.45 -30.42
C PRO A 334 6.13 12.77 -30.54
N ASN A 335 7.21 13.53 -30.39
CA ASN A 335 8.59 13.04 -30.46
C ASN A 335 9.15 12.53 -29.11
N VAL A 336 8.33 12.52 -28.05
CA VAL A 336 8.76 12.11 -26.70
C VAL A 336 7.99 10.88 -26.24
N MET A 337 8.71 9.77 -26.03
CA MET A 337 8.16 8.53 -25.49
C MET A 337 8.65 8.29 -24.06
N VAL A 338 7.72 7.91 -23.18
CA VAL A 338 8.01 7.58 -21.77
C VAL A 338 7.88 6.07 -21.56
N LEU A 339 9.00 5.41 -21.29
CA LEU A 339 9.04 3.97 -21.00
C LEU A 339 8.88 3.72 -19.50
N SER A 340 8.13 2.65 -19.14
CA SER A 340 7.88 2.27 -17.74
C SER A 340 9.06 1.60 -17.05
N ARG A 341 9.95 0.95 -17.83
CA ARG A 341 11.14 0.23 -17.36
C ARG A 341 12.39 0.73 -18.08
N ARG A 342 13.56 0.42 -17.51
CA ARG A 342 14.84 0.64 -18.17
C ARG A 342 14.91 -0.16 -19.46
N GLU A 343 15.28 0.51 -20.55
CA GLU A 343 15.55 -0.13 -21.83
C GLU A 343 16.82 -0.98 -21.72
N THR A 344 16.68 -2.28 -21.98
CA THR A 344 17.80 -3.23 -22.00
C THR A 344 18.37 -3.35 -23.41
N PRO A 345 19.62 -3.82 -23.59
CA PRO A 345 20.17 -4.10 -24.94
C PRO A 345 19.28 -5.06 -25.75
N VAL A 346 18.61 -5.99 -25.07
CA VAL A 346 17.64 -6.90 -25.69
C VAL A 346 16.45 -6.14 -26.28
N ASP A 347 15.92 -5.13 -25.58
CA ASP A 347 14.81 -4.32 -26.09
C ASP A 347 15.22 -3.54 -27.35
N LYS A 348 16.47 -3.02 -27.39
CA LYS A 348 17.03 -2.35 -28.58
C LYS A 348 17.12 -3.27 -29.78
N GLU A 349 17.65 -4.48 -29.60
CA GLU A 349 17.74 -5.46 -30.69
C GLU A 349 16.37 -5.97 -31.14
N LYS A 350 15.37 -5.96 -30.24
CA LYS A 350 13.97 -6.25 -30.58
C LYS A 350 13.35 -5.15 -31.42
N GLU A 351 13.60 -3.88 -31.09
CA GLU A 351 13.13 -2.73 -31.87
C GLU A 351 13.71 -2.73 -33.30
N VAL A 352 15.00 -3.08 -33.44
CA VAL A 352 15.65 -3.24 -34.75
C VAL A 352 15.20 -4.53 -35.47
N GLY A 353 14.64 -5.51 -34.75
CA GLY A 353 14.21 -6.81 -35.27
C GLY A 353 15.32 -7.88 -35.37
N ARG A 354 16.55 -7.56 -34.97
CA ARG A 354 17.72 -8.47 -34.99
C ARG A 354 17.69 -9.54 -33.93
N TRP A 355 16.98 -9.31 -32.82
CA TRP A 355 16.91 -10.25 -31.70
C TRP A 355 16.47 -11.66 -32.13
N LYS A 356 15.56 -11.77 -33.10
CA LYS A 356 15.08 -13.06 -33.63
C LYS A 356 16.17 -13.90 -34.29
N LEU A 357 17.17 -13.25 -34.90
CA LEU A 357 18.30 -13.95 -35.53
C LEU A 357 19.30 -14.41 -34.46
N ILE A 358 19.59 -13.54 -33.50
CA ILE A 358 20.48 -13.85 -32.37
C ILE A 358 19.94 -15.06 -31.59
N GLU A 359 18.64 -15.08 -31.30
CA GLU A 359 17.98 -16.18 -30.59
C GLU A 359 18.13 -17.52 -31.33
N LYS A 360 17.89 -17.53 -32.65
CA LYS A 360 18.07 -18.74 -33.48
C LYS A 360 19.51 -19.24 -33.48
N GLU A 361 20.48 -18.35 -33.71
CA GLU A 361 21.89 -18.74 -33.72
C GLU A 361 22.38 -19.25 -32.35
N LEU A 362 21.92 -18.66 -31.25
CA LEU A 362 22.28 -19.14 -29.91
C LEU A 362 21.72 -20.54 -29.66
N ILE A 363 20.48 -20.81 -30.09
CA ILE A 363 19.87 -22.15 -29.98
C ILE A 363 20.63 -23.16 -30.84
N GLU A 364 20.94 -22.82 -32.10
CA GLU A 364 21.70 -23.68 -33.03
C GLU A 364 23.10 -24.02 -32.49
N ARG A 365 23.75 -23.07 -31.80
CA ARG A 365 25.06 -23.29 -31.16
C ARG A 365 24.96 -23.97 -29.79
N GLY A 366 23.75 -24.29 -29.33
CA GLY A 366 23.53 -24.84 -27.99
C GLY A 366 24.06 -23.92 -26.90
N LEU A 367 23.84 -22.61 -27.01
CA LEU A 367 24.15 -21.58 -26.01
C LEU A 367 22.85 -21.07 -25.34
N PRO A 368 22.89 -20.58 -24.08
CA PRO A 368 21.71 -20.02 -23.42
C PRO A 368 21.28 -18.69 -24.05
N VAL A 369 20.00 -18.54 -24.36
CA VAL A 369 19.42 -17.34 -24.99
C VAL A 369 19.34 -16.16 -24.02
N LEU A 370 19.00 -16.41 -22.75
CA LEU A 370 18.99 -15.43 -21.67
C LEU A 370 19.55 -16.07 -20.41
N GLY A 371 20.43 -15.36 -19.70
CA GLY A 371 20.99 -15.81 -18.42
C GLY A 371 22.29 -16.61 -18.55
N ARG A 372 22.68 -17.26 -17.45
CA ARG A 372 23.82 -18.17 -17.37
C ARG A 372 23.30 -19.59 -17.21
N ARG A 373 24.04 -20.57 -17.75
CA ARG A 373 23.82 -21.98 -17.48
C ARG A 373 24.24 -22.36 -16.07
#